data_AF-A0A7S2SQ76-F1
#
_entry.id   AF-A0A7S2SQ76-F1
#
_cell.length_a   1.000
_cell.length_b   1.000
_cell.length_c   1.000
_cell.angle_alpha   90.00
_cell.angle_beta   90.00
_cell.angle_gamma   90.00
#
_symmetry.space_group_name_H-M   'P 1'
#
loop_
_entity.id
_entity.type
_entity.pdbx_description
1 polymer ?
#
loop_
_entity_poly.entity_id
_entity_poly.type
_entity_poly.pdbx_seq_one_letter_code
_entity_poly.pdbx_strand_id
1 'polypeptide(L)'
;GLGRQAMEAGEEVPPSICVKIRRTGELVEVFVDELPDDVLDLLDLLRAEVPPLEIWHQFALEYYRQDNVDAFREILTEAKMGFHYFEKDKESAGDEDVDMMKVKIINALAANALLEAADAVNQGKERYTKIRESIVNYFQEADKIDYESPLTWANKALF
;
A
#
# COMPACT_ATOMS: atom_id res chain seq x y z
N GLY A 1 -9.57 22.48 -4.07
CA GLY A 1 -8.22 21.98 -4.27
C GLY A 1 -7.54 22.76 -5.37
N LEU A 2 -6.22 22.87 -5.26
CA LEU A 2 -5.30 23.43 -6.24
C LEU A 2 -5.44 22.74 -7.61
N GLY A 3 -5.72 21.43 -7.64
CA GLY A 3 -5.99 20.68 -8.89
C GLY A 3 -7.17 21.21 -9.71
N ARG A 4 -8.22 21.73 -9.06
CA ARG A 4 -9.37 22.35 -9.76
C ARG A 4 -9.02 23.72 -10.36
N GLN A 5 -8.09 24.45 -9.73
CA GLN A 5 -7.59 25.73 -10.23
C GLN A 5 -6.62 25.52 -11.41
N ALA A 6 -5.81 24.46 -11.37
CA ALA A 6 -4.91 24.07 -12.46
C ALA A 6 -5.68 23.72 -13.76
N MET A 7 -6.80 22.98 -13.64
CA MET A 7 -7.71 22.69 -14.78
C MET A 7 -8.28 23.96 -15.42
N GLU A 8 -8.66 24.95 -14.62
CA GLU A 8 -9.19 26.23 -15.11
C GLU A 8 -8.11 27.13 -15.74
N ALA A 9 -6.84 26.92 -15.35
CA ALA A 9 -5.68 27.69 -15.82
C ALA A 9 -4.94 27.06 -17.03
N GLY A 10 -5.29 25.84 -17.45
CA GLY A 10 -4.61 25.13 -18.53
C GLY A 10 -3.25 24.54 -18.13
N GLU A 11 -3.03 24.35 -16.83
CA GLU A 11 -1.87 23.65 -16.28
C GLU A 11 -2.06 22.13 -16.30
N GLU A 12 -0.96 21.39 -16.21
CA GLU A 12 -0.99 19.93 -16.11
C GLU A 12 -1.71 19.53 -14.81
N VAL A 13 -2.78 18.75 -14.94
CA VAL A 13 -3.58 18.32 -13.79
C VAL A 13 -2.77 17.27 -13.03
N PRO A 14 -2.51 17.45 -11.72
CA PRO A 14 -1.82 16.45 -10.94
C PRO A 14 -2.63 15.14 -10.94
N PRO A 15 -1.96 13.98 -10.91
CA PRO A 15 -2.64 12.70 -10.77
C PRO A 15 -3.59 12.70 -9.57
N SER A 16 -4.64 11.89 -9.63
CA SER A 16 -5.61 11.75 -8.55
C SER A 16 -6.02 10.30 -8.33
N ILE A 17 -6.45 10.00 -7.11
CA ILE A 17 -6.97 8.69 -6.70
C ILE A 17 -8.43 8.88 -6.28
N CYS A 18 -9.33 8.09 -6.85
CA CYS A 18 -10.76 8.16 -6.57
C CYS A 18 -11.18 7.14 -5.51
N VAL A 19 -11.79 7.62 -4.43
CA VAL A 19 -12.37 6.80 -3.37
C VAL A 19 -13.89 6.85 -3.47
N LYS A 20 -14.53 5.69 -3.62
CA LYS A 20 -15.99 5.60 -3.55
C LYS A 20 -16.44 5.57 -2.09
N ILE A 21 -17.23 6.56 -1.69
CA ILE A 21 -17.80 6.65 -0.36
C ILE A 21 -18.94 5.65 -0.23
N ARG A 22 -18.81 4.70 0.69
CA ARG A 22 -19.69 3.53 0.84
C ARG A 22 -21.11 3.92 1.25
N ARG A 23 -21.26 4.98 2.03
CA ARG A 23 -22.58 5.46 2.50
C ARG A 23 -23.41 6.16 1.43
N THR A 24 -22.76 6.89 0.52
CA THR A 24 -23.43 7.78 -0.44
C THR A 24 -23.27 7.32 -1.89
N GLY A 25 -22.27 6.48 -2.17
CA GLY A 25 -21.85 6.09 -3.52
C GLY A 25 -21.08 7.17 -4.28
N GLU A 26 -20.82 8.33 -3.65
CA GLU A 26 -20.09 9.44 -4.24
C GLU A 26 -18.62 9.07 -4.46
N LEU A 27 -18.03 9.55 -5.56
CA LEU A 27 -16.60 9.45 -5.80
C LEU A 27 -15.93 10.71 -5.29
N VAL A 28 -15.06 10.56 -4.29
CA VAL A 28 -14.18 11.61 -3.80
C VAL A 28 -12.84 11.47 -4.49
N GLU A 29 -12.42 12.53 -5.17
CA GLU A 29 -11.13 12.62 -5.83
C GLU A 29 -10.10 13.22 -4.87
N VAL A 30 -8.99 12.50 -4.67
CA VAL A 30 -7.86 12.94 -3.84
C VAL A 30 -6.67 13.17 -4.75
N PHE A 31 -6.20 14.41 -4.84
CA PHE A 31 -5.02 14.74 -5.64
C PHE A 31 -3.74 14.32 -4.92
N VAL A 32 -2.76 13.80 -5.67
CA VAL A 32 -1.52 13.26 -5.08
C VAL A 32 -0.65 14.32 -4.40
N ASP A 33 -0.78 15.58 -4.79
CA ASP A 33 -0.12 16.73 -4.18
C ASP A 33 -0.89 17.31 -2.97
N GLU A 34 -2.09 16.81 -2.71
CA GLU A 34 -2.95 17.18 -1.58
C GLU A 34 -3.10 16.03 -0.57
N LEU A 35 -2.19 15.05 -0.58
CA LEU A 35 -2.21 13.97 0.42
C LEU A 35 -2.03 14.51 1.84
N PRO A 36 -2.74 13.96 2.84
CA PRO A 36 -2.58 14.38 4.23
C PRO A 36 -1.14 14.22 4.73
N ASP A 37 -0.62 15.21 5.44
CA ASP A 37 0.67 15.09 6.13
C ASP A 37 0.63 14.03 7.23
N ASP A 38 -0.51 13.93 7.94
CA ASP A 38 -0.77 12.88 8.93
C ASP A 38 -1.44 11.69 8.23
N VAL A 39 -0.71 10.58 8.12
CA VAL A 39 -1.21 9.34 7.52
C VAL A 39 -2.43 8.78 8.24
N LEU A 40 -2.61 9.11 9.53
CA LEU A 40 -3.76 8.64 10.31
C LEU A 40 -5.09 9.17 9.74
N ASP A 41 -5.10 10.40 9.21
CA ASP A 41 -6.30 10.98 8.58
C ASP A 41 -6.72 10.19 7.35
N LEU A 42 -5.74 9.77 6.53
CA LEU A 42 -6.01 8.89 5.39
C LEU A 42 -6.45 7.49 5.86
N LEU A 43 -5.79 6.92 6.87
CA LEU A 43 -6.15 5.61 7.39
C LEU A 43 -7.56 5.58 7.96
N ASP A 44 -8.00 6.65 8.63
CA ASP A 44 -9.38 6.79 9.10
C ASP A 44 -10.38 6.78 7.95
N LEU A 45 -10.09 7.49 6.85
CA LEU A 45 -10.89 7.42 5.63
C LEU A 45 -10.94 6.00 5.05
N LEU A 46 -9.77 5.37 4.84
CA LEU A 46 -9.69 4.05 4.23
C LEU A 46 -10.35 2.96 5.09
N ARG A 47 -10.22 3.03 6.42
CA ARG A 47 -10.93 2.14 7.36
C ARG A 47 -12.44 2.33 7.31
N ALA A 48 -12.90 3.58 7.23
CA ALA A 48 -14.34 3.88 7.22
C ALA A 48 -15.01 3.40 5.92
N GLU A 49 -14.33 3.60 4.79
CA GLU A 49 -14.90 3.33 3.47
C GLU A 49 -14.56 1.95 2.92
N VAL A 50 -13.52 1.28 3.45
CA VAL A 50 -13.03 -0.03 3.04
C VAL A 50 -12.93 -0.14 1.51
N PRO A 51 -12.24 0.79 0.83
CA PRO A 51 -12.14 0.74 -0.63
C PRO A 51 -11.30 -0.47 -1.05
N PRO A 52 -11.38 -0.90 -2.33
CA PRO A 52 -10.60 -2.04 -2.81
C PRO A 52 -9.10 -1.94 -2.53
N LEU A 53 -8.43 -3.09 -2.33
CA LEU A 53 -7.00 -3.16 -1.99
C LEU A 53 -6.10 -2.38 -2.95
N GLU A 54 -6.49 -2.27 -4.23
CA GLU A 54 -5.77 -1.47 -5.21
C GLU A 54 -5.72 0.02 -4.83
N ILE A 55 -6.77 0.57 -4.21
CA ILE A 55 -6.80 1.96 -3.73
C ILE A 55 -5.84 2.15 -2.55
N TRP A 56 -5.81 1.21 -1.59
CA TRP A 56 -4.82 1.23 -0.51
C TRP A 56 -3.39 1.21 -1.05
N HIS A 57 -3.15 0.34 -2.04
CA HIS A 57 -1.87 0.19 -2.69
C HIS A 57 -1.45 1.47 -3.45
N GLN A 58 -2.36 2.09 -4.19
CA GLN A 58 -2.10 3.36 -4.89
C GLN A 58 -1.69 4.46 -3.91
N PHE A 59 -2.43 4.68 -2.83
CA PHE A 59 -2.07 5.69 -1.83
C PHE A 59 -0.70 5.42 -1.23
N ALA A 60 -0.41 4.18 -0.84
CA ALA A 60 0.90 3.84 -0.30
C ALA A 60 2.03 4.19 -1.29
N LEU A 61 1.87 3.85 -2.57
CA LEU A 61 2.86 4.18 -3.60
C LEU A 61 3.07 5.69 -3.74
N GLU A 62 2.03 6.51 -3.63
CA GLU A 62 2.20 7.96 -3.70
C GLU A 62 2.99 8.52 -2.51
N TYR A 63 2.73 8.04 -1.29
CA TYR A 63 3.57 8.39 -0.14
C TYR A 63 5.02 7.94 -0.33
N TYR A 64 5.23 6.74 -0.87
CA TYR A 64 6.57 6.24 -1.17
C TYR A 64 7.30 7.12 -2.20
N ARG A 65 6.61 7.60 -3.24
CA ARG A 65 7.19 8.50 -4.25
C ARG A 65 7.55 9.89 -3.69
N GLN A 66 6.96 10.27 -2.57
CA GLN A 66 7.26 11.51 -1.84
C GLN A 66 8.29 11.30 -0.71
N ASP A 67 9.05 10.20 -0.75
CA ASP A 67 10.03 9.79 0.26
C ASP A 67 9.43 9.56 1.67
N ASN A 68 8.11 9.49 1.80
CA ASN A 68 7.44 9.18 3.07
C ASN A 68 7.25 7.66 3.22
N VAL A 69 8.37 6.98 3.49
CA VAL A 69 8.44 5.52 3.60
C VAL A 69 7.66 4.98 4.81
N ASP A 70 7.56 5.75 5.88
CA ASP A 70 6.82 5.35 7.09
C ASP A 70 5.32 5.29 6.80
N ALA A 71 4.75 6.30 6.14
CA ALA A 71 3.35 6.27 5.73
C ALA A 71 3.05 5.13 4.75
N PHE A 72 3.94 4.88 3.77
CA PHE A 72 3.83 3.73 2.87
C PHE A 72 3.72 2.40 3.65
N ARG A 73 4.59 2.19 4.65
CA ARG A 73 4.58 0.97 5.47
C ARG A 73 3.31 0.85 6.28
N GLU A 74 2.86 1.95 6.88
CA GLU A 74 1.69 1.97 7.76
C GLU A 74 0.42 1.62 6.97
N ILE A 75 0.23 2.24 5.80
CA ILE A 75 -0.91 1.96 4.90
C ILE A 75 -0.94 0.50 4.47
N LEU A 76 0.18 -0.05 3.99
CA LEU A 76 0.22 -1.44 3.54
C LEU A 76 0.08 -2.44 4.70
N THR A 77 0.58 -2.10 5.88
CA THR A 77 0.41 -2.93 7.09
C THR A 77 -1.05 -2.96 7.52
N GLU A 78 -1.73 -1.82 7.54
CA GLU A 78 -3.17 -1.74 7.84
C GLU A 78 -3.99 -2.54 6.82
N ALA A 79 -3.72 -2.36 5.53
CA ALA A 79 -4.39 -3.10 4.46
C ALA A 79 -4.21 -4.63 4.66
N LYS A 80 -2.99 -5.07 4.98
CA LYS A 80 -2.67 -6.48 5.27
C LYS A 80 -3.43 -7.03 6.48
N MET A 81 -3.54 -6.26 7.56
CA MET A 81 -4.34 -6.66 8.73
C MET A 81 -5.83 -6.80 8.41
N GLY A 82 -6.31 -6.08 7.39
CA GLY A 82 -7.70 -6.10 6.94
C GLY A 82 -8.05 -7.12 5.85
N PHE A 83 -7.13 -7.97 5.39
CA PHE A 83 -7.34 -8.87 4.24
C PHE A 83 -8.66 -9.67 4.27
N HIS A 84 -9.12 -10.12 5.44
CA HIS A 84 -10.36 -10.88 5.59
C HIS A 84 -11.64 -10.08 5.31
N TYR A 85 -11.59 -8.74 5.32
CA TYR A 85 -12.73 -7.90 4.99
C TYR A 85 -12.99 -7.90 3.47
N PHE A 86 -11.93 -7.99 2.66
CA PHE A 86 -12.01 -7.92 1.19
C PHE A 86 -12.47 -9.23 0.54
N GLU A 87 -12.29 -10.37 1.22
CA GLU A 87 -12.75 -11.68 0.72
C GLU A 87 -14.27 -11.84 0.79
N LYS A 88 -14.92 -11.15 1.73
CA LYS A 88 -16.35 -11.33 2.05
C LYS A 88 -17.26 -10.37 1.31
N ASP A 89 -16.72 -9.25 0.86
CA ASP A 89 -17.48 -8.18 0.25
C ASP A 89 -17.08 -7.97 -1.20
N LYS A 90 -18.00 -8.30 -2.12
CA LYS A 90 -17.79 -8.13 -3.57
C LYS A 90 -17.58 -6.67 -3.98
N GLU A 91 -18.12 -5.71 -3.23
CA GLU A 91 -17.91 -4.29 -3.52
C GLU A 91 -16.50 -3.84 -3.12
N SER A 92 -15.97 -4.40 -2.03
CA SER A 92 -14.61 -4.15 -1.56
C SER A 92 -13.55 -4.96 -2.32
N ALA A 93 -13.93 -5.99 -3.09
CA ALA A 93 -13.01 -6.77 -3.89
C ALA A 93 -12.42 -5.98 -5.08
N GLY A 94 -13.17 -5.01 -5.62
CA GLY A 94 -12.79 -4.28 -6.82
C GLY A 94 -12.76 -5.16 -8.08
N ASP A 95 -12.11 -4.66 -9.13
CA ASP A 95 -11.99 -5.37 -10.42
C ASP A 95 -10.76 -6.30 -10.47
N GLU A 96 -9.75 -6.07 -9.62
CA GLU A 96 -8.56 -6.92 -9.55
C GLU A 96 -8.80 -8.18 -8.71
N ASP A 97 -8.05 -9.23 -9.03
CA ASP A 97 -8.04 -10.44 -8.22
C ASP A 97 -7.50 -10.12 -6.82
N VAL A 98 -8.36 -10.31 -5.81
CA VAL A 98 -8.06 -9.99 -4.40
C VAL A 98 -6.81 -10.73 -3.92
N ASP A 99 -6.59 -11.98 -4.33
CA ASP A 99 -5.43 -12.75 -3.89
C ASP A 99 -4.15 -12.23 -4.56
N MET A 100 -4.23 -11.86 -5.84
CA MET A 100 -3.12 -11.16 -6.52
C MET A 100 -2.77 -9.85 -5.80
N MET A 101 -3.77 -9.07 -5.38
CA MET A 101 -3.54 -7.83 -4.65
C MET A 101 -2.92 -8.04 -3.27
N LYS A 102 -3.36 -9.06 -2.53
CA LYS A 102 -2.72 -9.43 -1.25
C LYS A 102 -1.25 -9.77 -1.47
N VAL A 103 -0.94 -10.54 -2.50
CA VAL A 103 0.44 -10.92 -2.85
C VAL A 103 1.26 -9.69 -3.23
N LYS A 104 0.72 -8.74 -4.01
CA LYS A 104 1.40 -7.47 -4.32
C LYS A 104 1.72 -6.67 -3.05
N ILE A 105 0.76 -6.50 -2.15
CA ILE A 105 0.93 -5.76 -0.88
C ILE A 105 1.99 -6.41 0.01
N ILE A 106 1.92 -7.74 0.19
CA ILE A 106 2.91 -8.48 0.98
C ILE A 106 4.31 -8.34 0.36
N ASN A 107 4.43 -8.44 -0.96
CA ASN A 107 5.71 -8.29 -1.64
C ASN A 107 6.27 -6.87 -1.60
N ALA A 108 5.41 -5.85 -1.61
CA ALA A 108 5.84 -4.46 -1.45
C ALA A 108 6.42 -4.22 -0.04
N LEU A 109 5.79 -4.78 1.01
CA LEU A 109 6.34 -4.78 2.37
C LEU A 109 7.67 -5.54 2.47
N ALA A 110 7.78 -6.71 1.82
CA ALA A 110 9.01 -7.49 1.79
C ALA A 110 10.16 -6.75 1.09
N ALA A 111 9.90 -6.16 -0.07
CA ALA A 111 10.87 -5.36 -0.82
C ALA A 111 11.36 -4.16 -0.01
N ASN A 112 10.44 -3.47 0.67
CA ASN A 112 10.81 -2.35 1.52
C ASN A 112 11.62 -2.78 2.76
N ALA A 113 11.30 -3.93 3.37
CA ALA A 113 12.09 -4.48 4.47
C ALA A 113 13.48 -4.94 4.01
N LEU A 114 13.64 -5.42 2.77
CA LEU A 114 14.96 -5.71 2.17
C LEU A 114 15.84 -4.46 2.09
N LEU A 115 15.27 -3.33 1.66
CA LEU A 115 15.98 -2.04 1.63
C LEU A 115 16.41 -1.63 3.04
N GLU A 116 15.53 -1.75 4.03
CA GLU A 116 15.88 -1.45 5.42
C GLU A 116 16.98 -2.37 5.95
N ALA A 117 16.96 -3.67 5.59
CA ALA A 117 17.98 -4.61 6.00
C ALA A 117 19.37 -4.23 5.44
N ALA A 118 19.42 -3.75 4.20
CA ALA A 118 20.64 -3.26 3.57
C ALA A 118 21.22 -2.06 4.33
N ASP A 119 20.38 -1.11 4.73
CA ASP A 119 20.79 0.07 5.50
C ASP A 119 21.16 -0.27 6.95
N ALA A 120 20.51 -1.28 7.54
CA ALA A 120 20.67 -1.68 8.93
C ALA A 120 21.87 -2.61 9.18
N VAL A 121 22.60 -3.06 8.15
CA VAL A 121 23.65 -4.09 8.28
C VAL A 121 24.74 -3.72 9.31
N ASN A 122 25.01 -2.42 9.48
CA ASN A 122 26.00 -1.90 10.43
C ASN A 122 25.38 -1.25 11.69
N GLN A 123 24.05 -1.27 11.82
CA GLN A 123 23.33 -0.57 12.90
C GLN A 123 23.04 -1.45 14.12
N GLY A 124 23.44 -2.72 14.09
CA GLY A 124 23.36 -3.63 15.23
C GLY A 124 22.67 -4.95 14.89
N LYS A 125 23.21 -6.04 15.43
CA LYS A 125 22.78 -7.42 15.14
C LYS A 125 21.30 -7.66 15.43
N GLU A 126 20.78 -7.13 16.53
CA GLU A 126 19.38 -7.35 16.93
C GLU A 126 18.39 -6.72 15.94
N ARG A 127 18.61 -5.47 15.53
CA ARG A 127 17.76 -4.78 14.55
C ARG A 127 17.78 -5.53 13.22
N TYR A 128 18.97 -5.88 12.73
CA TYR A 128 19.13 -6.61 11.49
C TYR A 128 18.42 -7.98 11.51
N THR A 129 18.56 -8.74 12.61
CA THR A 129 17.85 -10.02 12.78
C THR A 129 16.34 -9.85 12.74
N LYS A 130 15.78 -8.86 13.44
CA LYS A 130 14.33 -8.59 13.45
C LYS A 130 13.79 -8.28 12.04
N ILE A 131 14.51 -7.46 11.27
CA ILE A 131 14.10 -7.13 9.89
C ILE A 131 14.11 -8.39 9.02
N ARG A 132 15.14 -9.24 9.14
CA ARG A 132 15.21 -10.51 8.40
C ARG A 132 14.09 -11.47 8.73
N GLU A 133 13.72 -11.58 10.01
CA GLU A 133 12.58 -12.41 10.43
C GLU A 133 11.28 -11.92 9.79
N SER A 134 11.06 -10.61 9.74
CA SER A 134 9.90 -10.01 9.04
C SER A 134 9.90 -10.33 7.53
N ILE A 135 11.05 -10.22 6.84
CA ILE A 135 11.16 -10.57 5.41
C ILE A 135 10.76 -12.03 5.17
N VAL A 136 11.26 -12.95 5.98
CA VAL A 136 10.92 -14.38 5.88
C VAL A 136 9.43 -14.60 6.12
N ASN A 137 8.84 -13.92 7.11
CA ASN A 137 7.40 -14.02 7.38
C ASN A 137 6.58 -13.53 6.18
N TYR A 138 6.95 -12.41 5.54
CA TYR A 138 6.27 -11.94 4.34
C TYR A 138 6.34 -12.96 3.20
N PHE A 139 7.48 -13.59 2.97
CA PHE A 139 7.57 -14.65 1.95
C PHE A 139 6.67 -15.84 2.24
N GLN A 140 6.65 -16.31 3.49
CA GLN A 140 5.78 -17.41 3.88
C GLN A 140 4.30 -17.06 3.76
N GLU A 141 3.92 -15.81 4.04
CA GLU A 141 2.56 -15.33 3.88
C GLU A 141 2.17 -15.22 2.40
N ALA A 142 3.05 -14.68 1.54
CA ALA A 142 2.80 -14.61 0.10
C ALA A 142 2.67 -16.02 -0.52
N ASP A 143 3.57 -16.96 -0.16
CA ASP A 143 3.53 -18.33 -0.68
C ASP A 143 2.26 -19.10 -0.31
N LYS A 144 1.64 -18.78 0.84
CA LYS A 144 0.36 -19.40 1.25
C LYS A 144 -0.80 -19.00 0.33
N ILE A 145 -0.69 -17.82 -0.30
CA ILE A 145 -1.71 -17.29 -1.21
C ILE A 145 -1.37 -17.74 -2.63
N ASP A 146 -0.14 -17.48 -3.08
CA ASP A 146 0.35 -17.86 -4.39
C ASP A 146 1.85 -18.23 -4.32
N TYR A 147 2.14 -19.53 -4.32
CA TYR A 147 3.51 -20.05 -4.29
C TYR A 147 4.24 -19.91 -5.63
N GLU A 148 3.52 -19.66 -6.73
CA GLU A 148 4.06 -19.50 -8.08
C GLU A 148 4.30 -18.03 -8.45
N SER A 149 4.01 -17.09 -7.55
CA SER A 149 4.16 -15.66 -7.79
C SER A 149 5.59 -15.29 -8.19
N PRO A 150 5.82 -14.80 -9.43
CA PRO A 150 7.14 -14.36 -9.85
C PRO A 150 7.68 -13.18 -9.03
N LEU A 151 6.79 -12.34 -8.48
CA LEU A 151 7.18 -11.22 -7.60
C LEU A 151 7.80 -11.74 -6.30
N THR A 152 7.20 -12.78 -5.69
CA THR A 152 7.74 -13.42 -4.50
C THR A 152 9.09 -14.06 -4.78
N TRP A 153 9.25 -14.72 -5.92
CA TRP A 153 10.54 -15.30 -6.32
C TRP A 153 11.62 -14.25 -6.55
N ALA A 154 11.27 -13.12 -7.18
CA ALA A 154 12.20 -12.01 -7.37
C ALA A 154 12.70 -11.45 -6.04
N ASN A 155 11.82 -11.19 -5.08
CA ASN A 155 12.23 -10.71 -3.75
C ASN A 155 13.08 -11.75 -3.00
N LYS A 156 12.71 -13.04 -3.06
CA LYS A 156 13.52 -14.12 -2.47
C LYS A 156 14.93 -14.22 -3.05
N ALA A 157 15.09 -13.94 -4.35
CA ALA A 157 16.39 -13.95 -5.00
C ALA A 157 17.29 -12.78 -4.56
N LEU A 158 16.70 -11.69 -4.04
CA LEU A 158 17.42 -10.53 -3.52
C LEU A 158 17.76 -10.65 -2.02
N PHE A 159 17.15 -11.58 -1.30
CA PHE A 159 17.34 -11.83 0.15
C PHE A 159 18.53 -12.73 0.46
#